data_AF-A0A017SJ73-F1
#
_entry.id   AF-A0A017SJ73-F1
#
_cell.length_a   1.000
_cell.length_b   1.000
_cell.length_c   1.000
_cell.angle_alpha   90.00
_cell.angle_beta   90.00
_cell.angle_gamma   90.00
#
_symmetry.space_group_name_H-M   'P 1'
#
loop_
_entity.id
_entity.type
_entity.pdbx_description
1 polymer ?
#
loop_
_entity_poly.entity_id
_entity_poly.type
_entity_poly.pdbx_seq_one_letter_code
_entity_poly.pdbx_strand_id
1 'polypeptide(L)'
;MLLITQFGKPVAQIEQDANLDRVADCVVRAFAQVPGMGITWEMFNQAINKTPEFFRGYHRLLFSLYKPYDENDTKTPLTPPKLGSIATLPVFSQLGMILIETLSIPGLQLHKHYDLDENMSTTNVAALAEQITTIPAEEAAIILLISGYLTQTNEGVVFGYHLPWYDSPDKEGRNHCLLFQLSPVHDMFRGYNAERPGFKVEKNGSLIFGEKGNGVALVFERKLKRMTVLHSVPSGNEIYGATSWRGDWEMDVQVEEIEMWLEV
;
A
#
# COMPACT_ATOMS: atom_id res chain seq x y z
N MET A 1 11.46 13.87 -7.92
CA MET A 1 12.43 13.07 -8.72
C MET A 1 12.27 11.57 -8.46
N LEU A 2 12.58 11.06 -7.27
CA LEU A 2 12.54 9.61 -6.95
C LEU A 2 11.23 8.92 -7.34
N LEU A 3 10.10 9.50 -6.93
CA LEU A 3 8.76 8.96 -7.22
C LEU A 3 8.43 8.96 -8.72
N ILE A 4 8.87 9.97 -9.46
CA ILE A 4 8.55 10.13 -10.88
C ILE A 4 9.39 9.19 -11.74
N THR A 5 10.65 8.97 -11.36
CA THR A 5 11.61 8.21 -12.18
C THR A 5 11.53 6.71 -11.95
N GLN A 6 10.67 6.29 -11.03
CA GLN A 6 10.35 4.90 -10.79
C GLN A 6 9.79 4.20 -12.03
N PHE A 7 9.08 4.92 -12.90
CA PHE A 7 8.50 4.38 -14.14
C PHE A 7 9.29 4.75 -15.42
N GLY A 8 10.46 5.38 -15.27
CA GLY A 8 11.32 5.80 -16.38
C GLY A 8 11.44 7.32 -16.49
N LYS A 9 11.87 7.83 -17.65
CA LYS A 9 11.97 9.28 -17.87
C LYS A 9 10.56 9.87 -17.99
N PRO A 10 10.23 10.93 -17.23
CA PRO A 10 8.95 11.61 -17.40
C PRO A 10 8.84 12.18 -18.83
N VAL A 11 7.74 11.84 -19.51
CA VAL A 11 7.45 12.32 -20.89
C VAL A 11 6.84 13.73 -20.87
N ALA A 12 6.30 14.17 -19.74
CA ALA A 12 5.70 15.49 -19.56
C ALA A 12 6.56 16.39 -18.65
N GLN A 13 6.38 17.71 -18.79
CA GLN A 13 6.87 18.67 -17.80
C GLN A 13 6.25 18.31 -16.45
N ILE A 14 7.10 18.13 -15.45
CA ILE A 14 6.70 17.93 -14.05
C ILE A 14 6.12 19.28 -13.61
N GLU A 15 4.89 19.59 -14.01
CA GLU A 15 4.10 20.61 -13.36
C GLU A 15 3.99 20.24 -11.88
N GLN A 16 3.88 21.25 -11.02
CA GLN A 16 3.75 21.11 -9.57
C GLN A 16 2.50 20.30 -9.23
N ASP A 17 2.60 18.99 -9.30
CA ASP A 17 1.54 18.07 -8.90
C ASP A 17 1.50 18.09 -7.38
N ALA A 18 0.50 18.77 -6.81
CA ALA A 18 0.31 18.85 -5.36
C ALA A 18 0.21 17.45 -4.70
N ASN A 19 -0.18 16.42 -5.46
CA ASN A 19 -0.18 15.05 -4.96
C ASN A 19 1.24 14.51 -4.77
N LEU A 20 2.21 14.95 -5.57
CA LEU A 20 3.61 14.54 -5.44
C LEU A 20 4.22 15.07 -4.14
N ASP A 21 3.97 16.33 -3.80
CA ASP A 21 4.47 16.92 -2.55
C ASP A 21 3.85 16.22 -1.34
N ARG A 22 2.54 15.94 -1.38
CA ARG A 22 1.86 15.18 -0.33
C ARG A 22 2.44 13.78 -0.17
N VAL A 23 2.66 13.06 -1.27
CA VAL A 23 3.24 11.72 -1.23
C VAL A 23 4.69 11.75 -0.73
N ALA A 24 5.48 12.72 -1.17
CA ALA A 24 6.83 12.92 -0.69
C ALA A 24 6.84 13.18 0.82
N ASP A 25 5.94 14.01 1.34
CA ASP A 25 5.79 14.24 2.78
C ASP A 25 5.42 12.94 3.52
N CYS A 26 4.49 12.15 3.00
CA CYS A 26 4.11 10.86 3.59
C CYS A 26 5.32 9.89 3.69
N VAL A 27 6.18 9.86 2.67
CA VAL A 27 7.39 9.03 2.68
C VAL A 27 8.43 9.63 3.63
N VAL A 28 8.69 10.93 3.60
CA VAL A 28 9.65 11.60 4.48
C VAL A 28 9.28 11.41 5.95
N ARG A 29 8.00 11.44 6.32
CA ARG A 29 7.54 11.17 7.70
C ARG A 29 7.94 9.77 8.21
N ALA A 30 8.16 8.79 7.33
CA ALA A 30 8.68 7.48 7.73
C ALA A 30 10.17 7.54 8.15
N PHE A 31 10.94 8.45 7.56
CA PHE A 31 12.36 8.67 7.85
C PHE A 31 12.59 9.73 8.95
N ALA A 32 11.71 10.73 9.06
CA ALA A 32 11.80 11.83 10.02
C ALA A 32 10.93 11.56 11.26
N GLN A 33 11.27 10.50 11.99
CA GLN A 33 10.43 9.95 13.06
C GLN A 33 10.27 10.88 14.28
N VAL A 34 11.27 11.72 14.56
CA VAL A 34 11.27 12.65 15.69
C VAL A 34 11.26 14.10 15.18
N PRO A 35 10.23 14.91 15.51
CA PRO A 35 10.17 16.30 15.10
C PRO A 35 11.41 17.10 15.49
N GLY A 36 11.98 17.83 14.54
CA GLY A 36 13.12 18.73 14.76
C GLY A 36 14.50 18.07 14.88
N MET A 37 14.59 16.75 14.88
CA MET A 37 15.87 16.02 15.03
C MET A 37 16.60 15.75 13.71
N GLY A 38 15.93 15.98 12.57
CA GLY A 38 16.40 15.50 11.27
C GLY A 38 16.31 13.97 11.15
N ILE A 39 16.88 13.42 10.07
CA ILE A 39 16.90 11.96 9.83
C ILE A 39 18.23 11.41 10.37
N THR A 40 18.16 10.60 11.43
CA THR A 40 19.33 9.88 11.96
C THR A 40 19.59 8.60 11.17
N TRP A 41 20.77 8.00 11.34
CA TRP A 41 21.10 6.73 10.68
C TRP A 41 20.15 5.61 11.13
N GLU A 42 19.79 5.57 12.41
CA GLU A 42 18.87 4.59 12.97
C GLU A 42 17.48 4.72 12.36
N MET A 43 16.96 5.95 12.23
CA MET A 43 15.67 6.22 11.58
C MET A 43 15.70 5.81 10.10
N PHE A 44 16.78 6.16 9.40
CA PHE A 44 16.98 5.79 8.01
C PHE A 44 17.00 4.26 7.83
N ASN A 45 17.79 3.55 8.64
CA ASN A 45 17.91 2.10 8.59
C ASN A 45 16.56 1.41 8.89
N GLN A 46 15.78 1.94 9.82
CA GLN A 46 14.44 1.41 10.09
C GLN A 46 13.48 1.63 8.90
N ALA A 47 13.45 2.85 8.35
CA ALA A 47 12.56 3.20 7.25
C ALA A 47 12.90 2.42 5.96
N ILE A 48 14.20 2.34 5.61
CA ILE A 48 14.61 1.68 4.36
C ILE A 48 14.32 0.17 4.35
N ASN A 49 14.34 -0.49 5.51
CA ASN A 49 13.94 -1.90 5.64
C ASN A 49 12.45 -2.14 5.40
N LYS A 50 11.63 -1.09 5.50
CA LYS A 50 10.19 -1.09 5.16
C LYS A 50 9.95 -0.68 3.71
N THR A 51 10.85 0.10 3.11
CA THR A 51 10.78 0.55 1.71
C THR A 51 12.02 0.14 0.91
N PRO A 52 12.27 -1.16 0.70
CA PRO A 52 13.53 -1.65 0.14
C PRO A 52 13.85 -1.05 -1.24
N GLU A 53 12.81 -0.69 -2.00
CA GLU A 53 12.93 -0.24 -3.38
C GLU A 53 12.86 1.29 -3.52
N PHE A 54 12.95 2.02 -2.40
CA PHE A 54 12.90 3.49 -2.38
C PHE A 54 13.92 4.15 -3.33
N PHE A 55 15.15 3.61 -3.40
CA PHE A 55 16.21 4.16 -4.25
C PHE A 55 16.21 3.60 -5.68
N ARG A 56 15.27 2.72 -6.05
CA ARG A 56 15.23 2.12 -7.40
C ARG A 56 15.12 3.19 -8.49
N GLY A 57 14.29 4.21 -8.27
CA GLY A 57 14.15 5.35 -9.18
C GLY A 57 15.45 6.15 -9.34
N TYR A 58 16.25 6.27 -8.27
CA TYR A 58 17.57 6.91 -8.32
C TYR A 58 18.60 6.06 -9.05
N HIS A 59 18.64 4.76 -8.73
CA HIS A 59 19.50 3.79 -9.39
C HIS A 59 19.27 3.80 -10.91
N ARG A 60 18.02 3.85 -11.37
CA ARG A 60 17.68 3.97 -12.80
C ARG A 60 18.22 5.24 -13.46
N LEU A 61 18.13 6.39 -12.79
CA LEU A 61 18.68 7.64 -13.32
C LEU A 61 20.19 7.57 -13.47
N LEU A 62 20.87 7.06 -12.45
CA LEU A 62 22.32 6.98 -12.43
C LEU A 62 22.87 5.84 -13.27
N PHE A 63 22.05 4.85 -13.63
CA PHE A 63 22.47 3.64 -14.32
C PHE A 63 23.32 3.92 -15.57
N SER A 64 22.94 4.95 -16.33
CA SER A 64 23.65 5.39 -17.53
C SER A 64 25.09 5.90 -17.29
N LEU A 65 25.46 6.21 -16.05
CA LEU A 65 26.79 6.68 -15.68
C LEU A 65 27.80 5.55 -15.44
N TYR A 66 27.33 4.33 -15.12
CA TYR A 66 28.22 3.24 -14.70
C TYR A 66 27.95 1.90 -15.39
N LYS A 67 26.92 1.78 -16.23
CA LYS A 67 26.74 0.65 -17.15
C LYS A 67 26.66 1.13 -18.60
N PRO A 68 27.27 0.39 -19.55
CA PRO A 68 27.10 0.67 -20.96
C PRO A 68 25.61 0.63 -21.30
N TYR A 69 25.19 1.61 -22.10
CA TYR A 69 23.82 1.80 -22.53
C TYR A 69 23.21 0.51 -23.08
N ASP A 70 22.30 -0.10 -22.33
CA ASP A 70 21.42 -1.16 -22.81
C ASP A 70 20.15 -0.49 -23.35
N GLU A 71 19.96 -0.57 -24.65
CA GLU A 71 18.75 -0.08 -25.30
C GLU A 71 17.48 -0.69 -24.70
N ASN A 72 17.53 -1.92 -24.17
CA ASN A 72 16.36 -2.57 -23.57
C ASN A 72 15.98 -1.97 -22.20
N ASP A 73 16.93 -1.38 -21.47
CA ASP A 73 16.68 -0.86 -20.11
C ASP A 73 16.05 0.55 -20.12
N THR A 74 16.06 1.22 -21.28
CA THR A 74 15.42 2.53 -21.50
C THR A 74 14.24 2.50 -22.48
N LYS A 75 14.10 1.44 -23.30
CA LYS A 75 13.04 1.31 -24.33
C LYS A 75 11.71 0.80 -23.81
N THR A 76 11.66 0.22 -22.62
CA THR A 76 10.39 0.03 -21.91
C THR A 76 10.26 1.17 -20.91
N PRO A 77 9.63 2.32 -21.28
CA PRO A 77 8.88 3.03 -20.27
C PRO A 77 8.06 1.96 -19.55
N LEU A 78 8.19 1.87 -18.22
CA LEU A 78 7.15 1.17 -17.49
C LEU A 78 5.96 2.09 -17.65
N THR A 79 5.21 1.93 -18.74
CA THR A 79 3.96 2.65 -18.91
C THR A 79 3.17 2.29 -17.66
N PRO A 80 2.87 3.27 -16.80
CA PRO A 80 2.07 2.97 -15.62
C PRO A 80 0.77 2.34 -16.13
N PRO A 81 0.20 1.39 -15.38
CA PRO A 81 -1.11 0.87 -15.72
C PRO A 81 -2.09 2.04 -15.85
N LYS A 82 -3.23 1.78 -16.51
CA LYS A 82 -4.29 2.78 -16.61
C LYS A 82 -4.60 3.29 -15.19
N LEU A 83 -4.49 4.59 -14.97
CA LEU A 83 -4.65 5.19 -13.64
C LEU A 83 -6.07 4.98 -13.11
N GLY A 84 -6.16 4.78 -11.79
CA GLY A 84 -7.40 4.79 -11.04
C GLY A 84 -7.77 6.18 -10.53
N SER A 85 -8.87 6.24 -9.79
CA SER A 85 -9.22 7.36 -8.92
C SER A 85 -8.25 7.44 -7.73
N ILE A 86 -8.01 6.31 -7.05
CA ILE A 86 -7.04 6.21 -5.95
C ILE A 86 -5.64 5.94 -6.48
N ALA A 87 -5.49 4.97 -7.41
CA ALA A 87 -4.22 4.59 -8.00
C ALA A 87 -3.70 5.61 -9.04
N THR A 88 -3.36 6.79 -8.55
CA THR A 88 -2.66 7.83 -9.31
C THR A 88 -1.20 7.44 -9.52
N LEU A 89 -0.49 8.18 -10.39
CA LEU A 89 0.93 7.92 -10.64
C LEU A 89 1.78 7.98 -9.34
N PRO A 90 1.65 9.00 -8.46
CA PRO A 90 2.36 9.00 -7.17
C PRO A 90 2.05 7.81 -6.28
N VAL A 91 0.80 7.33 -6.27
CA VAL A 91 0.38 6.15 -5.50
C VAL A 91 1.01 4.89 -6.06
N PHE A 92 1.03 4.70 -7.38
CA PHE A 92 1.75 3.58 -7.99
C PHE A 92 3.25 3.62 -7.70
N SER A 93 3.85 4.81 -7.60
CA SER A 93 5.24 4.94 -7.19
C SER A 93 5.43 4.42 -5.77
N GLN A 94 4.59 4.84 -4.81
CA GLN A 94 4.65 4.30 -3.45
C GLN A 94 4.44 2.78 -3.42
N LEU A 95 3.48 2.25 -4.19
CA LEU A 95 3.27 0.80 -4.31
C LEU A 95 4.51 0.08 -4.84
N GLY A 96 5.22 0.64 -5.81
CA GLY A 96 6.46 0.02 -6.27
C GLY A 96 7.63 0.14 -5.30
N MET A 97 7.57 0.99 -4.27
CA MET A 97 8.58 0.98 -3.20
C MET A 97 8.44 -0.24 -2.29
N ILE A 98 7.23 -0.83 -2.25
CA ILE A 98 6.88 -1.94 -1.35
C ILE A 98 6.66 -3.27 -2.08
N LEU A 99 6.21 -3.26 -3.34
CA LEU A 99 5.70 -4.46 -4.02
C LEU A 99 6.36 -4.76 -5.39
N ILE A 100 7.30 -3.97 -5.88
CA ILE A 100 7.87 -4.18 -7.24
C ILE A 100 8.62 -5.52 -7.42
N GLU A 101 9.01 -6.16 -6.31
CA GLU A 101 9.63 -7.50 -6.31
C GLU A 101 8.59 -8.63 -6.17
N THR A 102 7.33 -8.31 -5.89
CA THR A 102 6.23 -9.28 -5.72
C THR A 102 5.17 -9.18 -6.82
N LEU A 103 5.06 -8.03 -7.49
CA LEU A 103 4.10 -7.80 -8.58
C LEU A 103 4.66 -6.92 -9.69
N SER A 104 4.19 -7.19 -10.91
CA SER A 104 4.36 -6.38 -12.10
C SER A 104 3.33 -5.24 -12.11
N ILE A 105 3.76 -4.04 -11.71
CA ILE A 105 2.90 -2.84 -11.73
C ILE A 105 2.27 -2.58 -13.12
N PRO A 106 3.00 -2.71 -14.25
CA PRO A 106 2.38 -2.56 -15.58
C PRO A 106 1.31 -3.63 -15.89
N GLY A 107 1.37 -4.78 -15.21
CA GLY A 107 0.39 -5.86 -15.34
C GLY A 107 -0.87 -5.66 -14.52
N LEU A 108 -0.92 -4.65 -13.65
CA LEU A 108 -2.10 -4.39 -12.81
C LEU A 108 -3.29 -3.88 -13.66
N GLN A 109 -4.44 -4.49 -13.42
CA GLN A 109 -5.71 -4.14 -14.04
C GLN A 109 -6.73 -3.80 -12.97
N LEU A 110 -7.42 -2.65 -13.13
CA LEU A 110 -8.53 -2.30 -12.26
C LEU A 110 -9.66 -3.28 -12.50
N HIS A 111 -9.93 -4.11 -11.49
CA HIS A 111 -10.99 -5.11 -11.54
C HIS A 111 -12.32 -4.53 -11.06
N LYS A 112 -12.27 -3.72 -9.98
CA LYS A 112 -13.47 -3.13 -9.42
C LYS A 112 -13.18 -1.80 -8.73
N HIS A 113 -14.13 -0.88 -8.84
CA HIS A 113 -14.12 0.41 -8.16
C HIS A 113 -15.43 0.55 -7.38
N TYR A 114 -15.33 0.96 -6.13
CA TYR A 114 -16.45 1.21 -5.24
C TYR A 114 -16.40 2.67 -4.79
N ASP A 115 -17.33 3.47 -5.29
CA ASP A 115 -17.64 4.79 -4.75
C ASP A 115 -18.66 4.62 -3.62
N LEU A 116 -18.29 5.01 -2.40
CA LEU A 116 -19.10 4.86 -1.18
C LEU A 116 -19.82 6.16 -0.79
N ASP A 117 -19.50 7.28 -1.45
CA ASP A 117 -20.17 8.56 -1.29
C ASP A 117 -21.47 8.61 -2.08
N GLU A 118 -21.57 7.84 -3.16
CA GLU A 118 -22.85 7.66 -3.84
C GLU A 118 -23.90 7.05 -2.89
N ASN A 119 -25.00 7.79 -2.69
CA ASN A 119 -26.13 7.43 -1.83
C ASN A 119 -26.81 6.08 -2.18
N MET A 120 -26.40 5.44 -3.27
CA MET A 120 -26.94 4.19 -3.80
C MET A 120 -25.99 3.00 -3.68
N SER A 121 -24.82 3.14 -3.05
CA SER A 121 -23.91 2.02 -2.82
C SER A 121 -24.56 0.95 -1.94
N THR A 122 -24.94 -0.18 -2.56
CA THR A 122 -25.47 -1.38 -1.88
C THR A 122 -24.36 -2.32 -1.40
N THR A 123 -23.11 -1.97 -1.67
CA THR A 123 -21.95 -2.80 -1.33
C THR A 123 -21.81 -2.90 0.19
N ASN A 124 -21.54 -4.11 0.65
CA ASN A 124 -21.28 -4.40 2.06
C ASN A 124 -20.04 -5.28 2.18
N VAL A 125 -19.60 -5.48 3.43
CA VAL A 125 -18.40 -6.28 3.72
C VAL A 125 -18.45 -7.71 3.16
N ALA A 126 -19.63 -8.33 3.14
CA ALA A 126 -19.77 -9.71 2.69
C ALA A 126 -19.56 -9.80 1.19
N ALA A 127 -20.11 -8.85 0.43
CA ALA A 127 -19.89 -8.74 -1.01
C ALA A 127 -18.41 -8.46 -1.33
N LEU A 128 -17.73 -7.58 -0.60
CA LEU A 128 -16.30 -7.33 -0.81
C LEU A 128 -15.45 -8.58 -0.51
N ALA A 129 -15.71 -9.23 0.63
CA ALA A 129 -15.02 -10.46 1.02
C ALA A 129 -15.24 -11.59 0.00
N GLU A 130 -16.49 -11.78 -0.44
CA GLU A 130 -16.84 -12.76 -1.47
C GLU A 130 -16.03 -12.52 -2.74
N GLN A 131 -16.00 -11.28 -3.25
CA GLN A 131 -15.26 -10.92 -4.46
C GLN A 131 -13.77 -11.26 -4.36
N ILE A 132 -13.14 -10.98 -3.22
CA ILE A 132 -11.75 -11.34 -2.96
C ILE A 132 -11.55 -12.87 -2.98
N THR A 133 -12.47 -13.62 -2.37
CA THR A 133 -12.35 -15.08 -2.25
C THR A 133 -12.79 -15.86 -3.48
N THR A 134 -13.61 -15.28 -4.36
CA THR A 134 -14.05 -15.93 -5.61
C THR A 134 -12.98 -15.96 -6.67
N ILE A 135 -11.99 -15.07 -6.58
CA ILE A 135 -10.84 -15.06 -7.49
C ILE A 135 -9.93 -16.24 -7.10
N PRO A 136 -9.70 -17.20 -8.01
CA PRO A 136 -8.86 -18.35 -7.70
C PRO A 136 -7.45 -17.91 -7.32
N ALA A 137 -6.92 -18.53 -6.26
CA ALA A 137 -5.66 -18.09 -5.65
C ALA A 137 -4.44 -18.24 -6.58
N GLU A 138 -4.55 -19.11 -7.57
CA GLU A 138 -3.55 -19.41 -8.60
C GLU A 138 -3.66 -18.48 -9.82
N GLU A 139 -4.74 -17.69 -9.93
CA GLU A 139 -5.04 -16.87 -11.12
C GLU A 139 -4.69 -15.41 -10.96
N ALA A 140 -4.61 -14.88 -9.72
CA ALA A 140 -4.25 -13.48 -9.53
C ALA A 140 -3.66 -13.16 -8.15
N ALA A 141 -2.80 -12.15 -8.12
CA ALA A 141 -2.56 -11.34 -6.93
C ALA A 141 -3.54 -10.16 -6.88
N ILE A 142 -3.92 -9.76 -5.66
CA ILE A 142 -4.91 -8.71 -5.42
C ILE A 142 -4.26 -7.55 -4.66
N ILE A 143 -4.58 -6.33 -5.06
CA ILE A 143 -4.33 -5.12 -4.27
C ILE A 143 -5.67 -4.44 -4.02
N LEU A 144 -5.97 -4.14 -2.76
CA LEU A 144 -7.02 -3.23 -2.37
C LEU A 144 -6.37 -1.88 -2.01
N LEU A 145 -6.87 -0.81 -2.61
CA LEU A 145 -6.60 0.56 -2.20
C LEU A 145 -7.86 1.14 -1.58
N ILE A 146 -7.70 1.79 -0.44
CA ILE A 146 -8.80 2.32 0.37
C ILE A 146 -8.47 3.78 0.65
N SER A 147 -9.31 4.69 0.17
CA SER A 147 -9.16 6.13 0.40
C SER A 147 -10.29 6.67 1.28
N GLY A 148 -10.02 7.81 1.91
CA GLY A 148 -11.00 8.52 2.71
C GLY A 148 -10.33 9.58 3.59
N TYR A 149 -11.00 9.94 4.69
CA TYR A 149 -10.53 10.98 5.60
C TYR A 149 -10.59 10.54 7.07
N LEU A 150 -9.62 11.01 7.86
CA LEU A 150 -9.68 10.88 9.32
C LEU A 150 -10.86 11.68 9.87
N THR A 151 -11.71 11.04 10.67
CA THR A 151 -12.92 11.69 11.22
C THR A 151 -12.60 12.85 12.17
N GLN A 152 -11.43 12.84 12.81
CA GLN A 152 -11.05 13.89 13.77
C GLN A 152 -10.39 15.10 13.11
N THR A 153 -9.60 14.91 12.06
CA THR A 153 -8.75 15.96 11.46
C THR A 153 -9.13 16.33 10.05
N ASN A 154 -9.97 15.51 9.39
CA ASN A 154 -10.28 15.59 7.98
C ASN A 154 -9.03 15.48 7.07
N GLU A 155 -7.93 14.91 7.60
CA GLU A 155 -6.73 14.59 6.81
C GLU A 155 -7.03 13.39 5.91
N GLY A 156 -6.70 13.50 4.63
CA GLY A 156 -6.90 12.40 3.69
C GLY A 156 -5.95 11.26 3.96
N VAL A 157 -6.43 10.04 3.81
CA VAL A 157 -5.67 8.81 4.06
C VAL A 157 -5.73 7.87 2.87
N VAL A 158 -4.71 7.03 2.74
CA VAL A 158 -4.70 5.92 1.79
C VAL A 158 -4.08 4.72 2.49
N PHE A 159 -4.91 3.70 2.67
CA PHE A 159 -4.51 2.40 3.19
C PHE A 159 -4.66 1.35 2.09
N GLY A 160 -4.07 0.19 2.31
CA GLY A 160 -4.30 -0.92 1.42
C GLY A 160 -3.92 -2.27 1.98
N TYR A 161 -4.30 -3.25 1.20
CA TYR A 161 -4.11 -4.66 1.47
C TYR A 161 -3.61 -5.33 0.19
N HIS A 162 -2.60 -6.18 0.31
CA HIS A 162 -2.11 -7.00 -0.78
C HIS A 162 -2.23 -8.48 -0.42
N LEU A 163 -2.90 -9.21 -1.32
CA LEU A 163 -2.98 -10.66 -1.32
C LEU A 163 -2.06 -11.18 -2.44
N PRO A 164 -0.97 -11.88 -2.11
CA PRO A 164 -0.01 -12.28 -3.14
C PRO A 164 -0.48 -13.53 -3.89
N TRP A 165 0.31 -14.02 -4.85
CA TRP A 165 0.03 -15.27 -5.58
C TRP A 165 0.12 -16.50 -4.68
N TYR A 166 -0.72 -17.52 -4.88
CA TYR A 166 -0.74 -18.72 -4.03
C TYR A 166 0.61 -19.45 -3.95
N ASP A 167 1.29 -19.61 -5.09
CA ASP A 167 2.45 -20.50 -5.23
C ASP A 167 3.74 -19.76 -5.61
N SER A 168 3.86 -18.46 -5.26
CA SER A 168 5.12 -17.75 -5.46
C SER A 168 6.19 -18.42 -4.58
N PRO A 169 7.24 -19.02 -5.17
CA PRO A 169 8.25 -19.76 -4.42
C PRO A 169 8.88 -18.81 -3.42
N ASP A 170 8.59 -19.06 -2.14
CA ASP A 170 8.95 -18.18 -1.05
C ASP A 170 10.45 -18.29 -0.78
N LYS A 171 11.25 -17.59 -1.59
CA LYS A 171 12.70 -17.61 -1.43
C LYS A 171 13.13 -16.81 -0.20
N GLU A 172 12.28 -15.93 0.35
CA GLU A 172 12.67 -14.95 1.38
C GLU A 172 11.53 -14.44 2.32
N GLY A 173 10.41 -15.13 2.47
CA GLY A 173 9.28 -14.63 3.28
C GLY A 173 8.61 -13.39 2.65
N ARG A 174 8.52 -13.37 1.32
CA ARG A 174 7.96 -12.25 0.54
C ARG A 174 6.55 -12.57 0.02
N ASN A 175 6.11 -13.82 0.14
CA ASN A 175 4.79 -14.27 -0.30
C ASN A 175 3.74 -14.26 0.83
N HIS A 176 3.72 -13.19 1.64
CA HIS A 176 2.75 -13.04 2.73
C HIS A 176 1.73 -11.96 2.40
N CYS A 177 0.54 -12.10 3.00
CA CYS A 177 -0.42 -11.01 3.03
C CYS A 177 0.25 -9.75 3.60
N LEU A 178 -0.11 -8.59 3.06
CA LEU A 178 0.49 -7.33 3.45
C LEU A 178 -0.60 -6.30 3.71
N LEU A 179 -0.50 -5.60 4.84
CA LEU A 179 -1.17 -4.32 5.02
C LEU A 179 -0.17 -3.20 4.79
N PHE A 180 -0.63 -2.11 4.21
CA PHE A 180 0.22 -0.94 4.00
C PHE A 180 -0.57 0.34 4.20
N GLN A 181 0.17 1.38 4.54
CA GLN A 181 -0.31 2.74 4.65
C GLN A 181 0.52 3.59 3.69
N LEU A 182 -0.14 4.31 2.78
CA LEU A 182 0.53 5.23 1.86
C LEU A 182 0.44 6.68 2.34
N SER A 183 -0.59 6.99 3.15
CA SER A 183 -0.83 8.30 3.75
C SER A 183 -1.58 8.16 5.09
N PRO A 184 -1.31 9.02 6.10
CA PRO A 184 -0.35 10.13 6.14
C PRO A 184 1.12 9.73 6.36
N VAL A 185 1.42 8.50 6.75
CA VAL A 185 2.80 8.01 6.93
C VAL A 185 2.97 6.76 6.10
N HIS A 186 3.96 6.74 5.20
CA HIS A 186 4.25 5.55 4.40
C HIS A 186 4.78 4.44 5.30
N ASP A 187 4.07 3.31 5.37
CA ASP A 187 4.41 2.21 6.26
C ASP A 187 3.88 0.88 5.71
N MET A 188 4.46 -0.21 6.20
CA MET A 188 4.18 -1.56 5.72
C MET A 188 4.18 -2.55 6.89
N PHE A 189 3.12 -3.35 6.96
CA PHE A 189 2.84 -4.30 8.02
C PHE A 189 2.75 -5.70 7.42
N ARG A 190 3.81 -6.50 7.62
CA ARG A 190 3.93 -7.83 7.01
C ARG A 190 3.13 -8.86 7.78
N GLY A 191 2.32 -9.62 7.05
CA GLY A 191 1.43 -10.65 7.58
C GLY A 191 2.11 -12.01 7.74
N TYR A 192 3.28 -12.09 8.38
CA TYR A 192 4.05 -13.34 8.51
C TYR A 192 3.25 -14.47 9.17
N ASN A 193 2.35 -14.12 10.09
CA ASN A 193 1.48 -15.06 10.80
C ASN A 193 0.03 -14.98 10.31
N ALA A 194 -0.25 -14.27 9.21
CA ALA A 194 -1.58 -14.17 8.63
C ALA A 194 -1.80 -15.32 7.64
N GLU A 195 -2.71 -16.23 7.98
CA GLU A 195 -3.19 -17.25 7.03
C GLU A 195 -3.90 -16.58 5.85
N ARG A 196 -3.77 -17.10 4.63
CA ARG A 196 -4.55 -16.61 3.46
C ARG A 196 -6.06 -16.82 3.73
N PRO A 197 -6.93 -15.81 3.53
CA PRO A 197 -6.71 -14.53 2.84
C PRO A 197 -6.39 -13.35 3.77
N GLY A 198 -5.89 -13.58 4.97
CA GLY A 198 -5.38 -12.53 5.85
C GLY A 198 -6.45 -11.67 6.50
N PHE A 199 -7.72 -12.04 6.36
CA PHE A 199 -8.88 -11.38 6.94
C PHE A 199 -9.97 -12.38 7.34
N LYS A 200 -10.92 -11.91 8.15
CA LYS A 200 -12.14 -12.63 8.53
C LYS A 200 -13.36 -11.72 8.49
N VAL A 201 -14.52 -12.30 8.20
CA VAL A 201 -15.82 -11.65 8.36
C VAL A 201 -16.45 -12.11 9.67
N GLU A 202 -16.72 -11.17 10.57
CA GLU A 202 -17.37 -11.45 11.86
C GLU A 202 -18.89 -11.56 11.73
N LYS A 203 -19.53 -12.21 12.72
CA LYS A 203 -20.99 -12.40 12.75
C LYS A 203 -21.78 -11.09 12.82
N ASN A 204 -21.18 -10.04 13.39
CA ASN A 204 -21.76 -8.68 13.42
C ASN A 204 -21.74 -8.00 12.04
N GLY A 205 -21.11 -8.62 11.03
CA GLY A 205 -20.92 -8.05 9.71
C GLY A 205 -19.78 -7.05 9.65
N SER A 206 -18.73 -7.21 10.45
CA SER A 206 -17.46 -6.49 10.27
C SER A 206 -16.48 -7.32 9.45
N LEU A 207 -15.65 -6.67 8.64
CA LEU A 207 -14.53 -7.30 7.94
C LEU A 207 -13.24 -6.83 8.62
N ILE A 208 -12.42 -7.79 9.07
CA ILE A 208 -11.20 -7.52 9.82
C ILE A 208 -10.01 -8.11 9.09
N PHE A 209 -9.09 -7.27 8.66
CA PHE A 209 -7.73 -7.67 8.30
C PHE A 209 -6.88 -7.62 9.57
N GLY A 210 -6.25 -8.74 9.92
CA GLY A 210 -5.43 -8.83 11.14
C GLY A 210 -6.21 -9.16 12.41
N GLU A 211 -5.66 -8.77 13.55
CA GLU A 211 -6.21 -9.03 14.87
C GLU A 211 -6.08 -7.80 15.78
N LYS A 212 -7.19 -7.43 16.43
CA LYS A 212 -7.23 -6.27 17.33
C LYS A 212 -6.30 -6.49 18.53
N GLY A 213 -5.38 -5.56 18.77
CA GLY A 213 -4.42 -5.63 19.87
C GLY A 213 -3.23 -6.56 19.64
N ASN A 214 -3.08 -7.16 18.45
CA ASN A 214 -1.98 -8.05 18.11
C ASN A 214 -1.31 -7.66 16.78
N GLY A 215 -0.64 -6.51 16.79
CA GLY A 215 -0.04 -5.89 15.62
C GLY A 215 -0.97 -4.83 15.00
N VAL A 216 -1.07 -4.83 13.66
CA VAL A 216 -1.97 -3.93 12.92
C VAL A 216 -3.24 -4.63 12.48
N ALA A 217 -4.38 -3.93 12.63
CA ALA A 217 -5.66 -4.39 12.11
C ALA A 217 -6.43 -3.27 11.38
N LEU A 218 -7.04 -3.62 10.25
CA LEU A 218 -8.05 -2.80 9.57
C LEU A 218 -9.43 -3.41 9.81
N VAL A 219 -10.35 -2.63 10.35
CA VAL A 219 -11.69 -3.09 10.76
C VAL A 219 -12.73 -2.27 10.03
N PHE A 220 -13.35 -2.87 9.02
CA PHE A 220 -14.47 -2.26 8.30
C PHE A 220 -15.79 -2.52 9.01
N GLU A 221 -16.62 -1.49 9.07
CA GLU A 221 -18.04 -1.64 9.40
C GLU A 221 -18.81 -2.25 8.22
N ARG A 222 -20.00 -2.80 8.51
CA ARG A 222 -20.84 -3.56 7.57
C ARG A 222 -21.06 -2.91 6.21
N LYS A 223 -21.15 -1.58 6.16
CA LYS A 223 -21.43 -0.81 4.94
C LYS A 223 -20.18 -0.30 4.23
N LEU A 224 -18.98 -0.68 4.70
CA LEU A 224 -17.68 -0.21 4.20
C LEU A 224 -17.40 1.29 4.35
N LYS A 225 -18.40 2.12 4.70
CA LYS A 225 -18.28 3.59 4.85
C LYS A 225 -17.39 4.05 6.01
N ARG A 226 -17.05 3.15 6.92
CA ARG A 226 -16.21 3.47 8.07
C ARG A 226 -15.24 2.33 8.32
N MET A 227 -14.00 2.70 8.62
CA MET A 227 -12.91 1.79 8.93
C MET A 227 -12.16 2.30 10.16
N THR A 228 -11.88 1.42 11.10
CA THR A 228 -10.95 1.70 12.19
C THR A 228 -9.63 1.01 11.89
N VAL A 229 -8.53 1.74 12.00
CA VAL A 229 -7.17 1.22 11.93
C VAL A 229 -6.61 1.18 13.33
N LEU A 230 -6.18 0.01 13.76
CA LEU A 230 -5.58 -0.21 15.07
C LEU A 230 -4.13 -0.61 14.87
N HIS A 231 -3.22 0.04 15.58
CA HIS A 231 -1.83 -0.35 15.67
C HIS A 231 -1.49 -0.51 17.13
N SER A 232 -1.03 -1.71 17.46
CA SER A 232 -0.56 -2.06 18.80
C SER A 232 0.79 -2.73 18.64
N VAL A 233 1.75 -2.39 19.49
CA VAL A 233 3.08 -3.01 19.52
C VAL A 233 3.09 -4.12 20.57
N PRO A 234 2.71 -5.37 20.23
CA PRO A 234 2.66 -6.46 21.19
C PRO A 234 4.06 -6.95 21.58
N SER A 235 4.10 -7.77 22.63
CA SER A 235 5.33 -8.45 23.09
C SER A 235 5.53 -9.83 22.45
N GLY A 236 4.74 -10.20 21.43
CA GLY A 236 4.63 -11.57 20.91
C GLY A 236 4.50 -11.65 19.39
N ASN A 237 3.97 -12.78 18.90
CA ASN A 237 3.82 -13.03 17.47
C ASN A 237 2.60 -12.29 16.91
N GLU A 238 2.88 -11.23 16.17
CA GLU A 238 1.88 -10.33 15.57
C GLU A 238 1.29 -10.92 14.30
N ILE A 239 0.00 -10.71 14.02
CA ILE A 239 -0.60 -11.16 12.76
C ILE A 239 -0.05 -10.34 11.60
N TYR A 240 -0.16 -9.01 11.70
CA TYR A 240 0.51 -8.05 10.83
C TYR A 240 1.47 -7.19 11.65
N GLY A 241 2.75 -7.23 11.29
CA GLY A 241 3.83 -6.62 12.07
C GLY A 241 3.72 -5.10 12.19
N ALA A 242 3.43 -4.60 13.38
CA ALA A 242 3.44 -3.21 13.81
C ALA A 242 4.85 -2.60 13.73
N THR A 243 4.86 -1.29 13.57
CA THR A 243 6.09 -0.49 13.49
C THR A 243 6.37 0.15 14.85
N SER A 244 7.38 -0.36 15.56
CA SER A 244 7.62 -0.09 16.98
C SER A 244 7.78 1.39 17.34
N TRP A 245 8.45 2.19 16.50
CA TRP A 245 8.68 3.62 16.79
C TRP A 245 7.38 4.44 16.79
N ARG A 246 6.33 3.96 16.12
CA ARG A 246 5.04 4.65 16.06
C ARG A 246 4.22 4.50 17.34
N GLY A 247 4.61 3.57 18.23
CA GLY A 247 3.85 3.23 19.43
C GLY A 247 2.43 2.76 19.11
N ASP A 248 1.59 2.68 20.13
CA ASP A 248 0.17 2.31 19.95
C ASP A 248 -0.63 3.52 19.44
N TRP A 249 -1.49 3.29 18.46
CA TRP A 249 -2.39 4.32 17.95
C TRP A 249 -3.65 3.73 17.31
N GLU A 250 -4.67 4.58 17.19
CA GLU A 250 -5.92 4.27 16.52
C GLU A 250 -6.28 5.40 15.56
N MET A 251 -6.79 5.05 14.38
CA MET A 251 -7.35 5.98 13.42
C MET A 251 -8.77 5.57 13.07
N ASP A 252 -9.67 6.54 13.05
CA ASP A 252 -11.04 6.37 12.60
C ASP A 252 -11.21 7.06 11.24
N VAL A 253 -11.60 6.30 10.24
CA VAL A 253 -11.60 6.70 8.84
C VAL A 253 -13.01 6.65 8.29
N GLN A 254 -13.47 7.78 7.76
CA GLN A 254 -14.61 7.83 6.85
C GLN A 254 -14.11 7.40 5.47
N VAL A 255 -14.56 6.24 4.99
CA VAL A 255 -14.10 5.66 3.73
C VAL A 255 -14.94 6.20 2.59
N GLU A 256 -14.27 6.66 1.53
CA GLU A 256 -14.91 7.23 0.35
C GLU A 256 -14.84 6.29 -0.84
N GLU A 257 -13.66 5.73 -1.12
CA GLU A 257 -13.48 4.86 -2.28
C GLU A 257 -12.67 3.61 -1.93
N ILE A 258 -12.95 2.54 -2.65
CA ILE A 258 -12.15 1.32 -2.65
C ILE A 258 -11.89 0.90 -4.09
N GLU A 259 -10.63 0.66 -4.43
CA GLU A 259 -10.23 0.05 -5.70
C GLU A 259 -9.66 -1.34 -5.46
N MET A 260 -10.10 -2.30 -6.28
CA MET A 260 -9.54 -3.64 -6.35
C MET A 260 -8.80 -3.81 -7.67
N TRP A 261 -7.50 -4.05 -7.56
CA TRP A 261 -6.59 -4.27 -8.69
C TRP A 261 -6.12 -5.71 -8.70
N LEU A 262 -6.02 -6.29 -9.90
CA LEU A 262 -5.51 -7.64 -10.10
C LEU A 262 -4.26 -7.62 -10.97
N GLU A 263 -3.29 -8.43 -10.60
CA GLU A 263 -2.24 -8.89 -11.51
C GLU A 263 -2.63 -10.31 -11.93
N VAL A 264 -2.74 -10.55 -13.24
CA VAL A 264 -3.17 -11.84 -13.86
C VAL A 264 -2.08 -12.32 -14.81
#